data_AF-A0A4Q4DHQ4-F1
#
_entry.id   AF-A0A4Q4DHQ4-F1
#
_cell.length_a   1.000
_cell.length_b   1.000
_cell.length_c   1.000
_cell.angle_alpha   90.00
_cell.angle_beta   90.00
_cell.angle_gamma   90.00
#
_symmetry.space_group_name_H-M   'P 1'
#
loop_
_entity.id
_entity.type
_entity.pdbx_description
1 polymer ?
#
loop_
_entity_poly.entity_id
_entity_poly.type
_entity_poly.pdbx_seq_one_letter_code
_entity_poly.pdbx_strand_id
1 'polypeptide(L)'
;MSFGQGGPSWGGPGSPDHDPHGTQTPDWAALADASAARTRRKRWLMIGGGVLATGAIAAIVATAVVSMNGGNDRGTQNTANELPTPTDLPDRSPEAEPTFSSVEPLPPPNPKDYVSSADKDKAPLSAGTLFPGDKVTMSDRAYAKGATARTTNCAAAAQGALGSILASNSCDQVIRATYSKGGVAVTVGVAVFETEALALKAKDQAKGGIASLSGAGVPTFCRAPSVCRKTTNSYGRYVYFTVGGFTSGKNVTTSDKDVFTTGDDIAEFAFRQILARGRAQASAAATAPVAP
;
A
#
# COMPACT_ATOMS: atom_id res chain seq x y z
N MET A 1 8.05 60.45 11.21
CA MET A 1 8.78 60.02 10.00
C MET A 1 9.28 58.60 10.28
N SER A 2 8.48 57.58 10.02
CA SER A 2 8.30 56.85 8.74
C SER A 2 9.40 55.80 8.54
N PHE A 3 9.09 54.56 8.91
CA PHE A 3 9.89 53.38 8.64
C PHE A 3 9.50 52.83 7.27
N GLY A 4 10.37 53.01 6.28
CA GLY A 4 10.20 52.52 4.92
C GLY A 4 10.50 51.02 4.84
N GLN A 5 9.47 50.26 4.47
CA GLN A 5 9.52 48.87 4.05
C GLN A 5 10.27 48.76 2.71
N GLY A 6 11.34 47.97 2.68
CA GLY A 6 12.03 47.56 1.45
C GLY A 6 11.45 46.23 0.96
N GLY A 7 10.65 46.28 -0.11
CA GLY A 7 10.30 45.11 -0.92
C GLY A 7 11.22 45.02 -2.14
N PRO A 8 11.56 43.81 -2.63
CA PRO A 8 12.41 43.66 -3.81
C PRO A 8 11.65 43.98 -5.11
N SER A 9 12.32 44.70 -6.00
CA SER A 9 11.87 45.02 -7.35
C SER A 9 12.13 43.87 -8.31
N TRP A 10 11.12 43.54 -9.13
CA TRP A 10 11.31 42.93 -10.44
C TRP A 10 10.31 43.57 -11.43
N GLY A 11 10.82 43.86 -12.63
CA GLY A 11 10.33 44.81 -13.64
C GLY A 11 8.88 44.71 -14.14
N GLY A 12 8.36 45.85 -14.62
CA GLY A 12 7.09 45.98 -15.38
C GLY A 12 7.29 45.75 -16.89
N PRO A 13 6.55 46.40 -17.81
CA PRO A 13 5.19 46.95 -17.74
C PRO A 13 4.25 46.30 -18.77
N GLY A 14 2.95 46.21 -18.46
CA GLY A 14 1.94 45.79 -19.45
C GLY A 14 0.70 45.23 -18.79
N SER A 15 -0.21 46.10 -18.33
CA SER A 15 -1.60 45.72 -18.13
C SER A 15 -2.33 45.81 -19.49
N PRO A 16 -3.36 44.99 -19.71
CA PRO A 16 -4.69 45.55 -19.51
C PRO A 16 -5.65 44.62 -18.77
N ASP A 17 -6.45 45.24 -17.91
CA ASP A 17 -7.84 44.94 -17.57
C ASP A 17 -8.28 43.47 -17.49
N HIS A 18 -8.59 42.97 -16.28
CA HIS A 18 -9.78 42.12 -16.10
C HIS A 18 -10.24 41.95 -14.65
N ASP A 19 -11.57 42.02 -14.50
CA ASP A 19 -12.42 41.96 -13.30
C ASP A 19 -12.11 40.82 -12.30
N PRO A 20 -12.26 41.05 -10.98
CA PRO A 20 -11.97 40.06 -9.94
C PRO A 20 -13.10 39.05 -9.65
N HIS A 21 -14.14 38.94 -10.48
CA HIS A 21 -15.25 38.00 -10.25
C HIS A 21 -15.71 37.31 -11.55
N GLY A 22 -15.06 36.17 -11.90
CA GLY A 22 -15.48 35.30 -12.99
C GLY A 22 -15.25 33.82 -12.64
N THR A 23 -16.31 33.02 -12.72
CA THR A 23 -16.36 31.58 -12.46
C THR A 23 -15.39 30.78 -13.34
N GLN A 24 -14.23 30.37 -12.80
CA GLN A 24 -13.34 29.42 -13.45
C GLN A 24 -13.79 27.98 -13.17
N THR A 25 -14.70 27.47 -14.01
CA THR A 25 -14.81 26.01 -14.16
C THR A 25 -13.58 25.53 -14.95
N PRO A 26 -12.90 24.46 -14.50
CA PRO A 26 -11.78 23.89 -15.25
C PRO A 26 -12.22 23.52 -16.67
N ASP A 27 -11.40 23.83 -17.65
CA ASP A 27 -11.64 23.47 -19.06
C ASP A 27 -11.47 21.95 -19.24
N TRP A 28 -12.57 21.23 -19.03
CA TRP A 28 -12.65 19.78 -19.20
C TRP A 28 -12.43 19.35 -20.65
N ALA A 29 -12.71 20.24 -21.61
CA ALA A 29 -12.46 19.96 -23.02
C ALA A 29 -10.95 19.94 -23.31
N ALA A 30 -10.18 20.87 -22.75
CA ALA A 30 -8.72 20.88 -22.86
C ALA A 30 -8.07 19.62 -22.22
N LEU A 31 -8.63 19.12 -21.11
CA LEU A 31 -8.16 17.87 -20.50
C LEU A 31 -8.52 16.62 -21.33
N ALA A 32 -9.71 16.60 -21.93
CA ALA A 32 -10.12 15.53 -22.84
C ALA A 32 -9.20 15.46 -24.08
N ASP A 33 -8.90 16.61 -24.70
CA ASP A 33 -8.01 16.67 -25.86
C ASP A 33 -6.57 16.28 -25.52
N ALA A 34 -6.07 16.66 -24.34
CA ALA A 34 -4.75 16.25 -23.86
C ALA A 34 -4.64 14.72 -23.70
N SER A 35 -5.72 14.05 -23.26
CA SER A 35 -5.78 12.59 -23.13
C SER A 35 -5.84 11.89 -24.50
N ALA A 36 -6.59 12.44 -25.45
CA ALA A 36 -6.69 11.94 -26.81
C ALA A 36 -5.33 12.04 -27.56
N ALA A 37 -4.60 13.14 -27.39
CA ALA A 37 -3.28 13.35 -28.01
C ALA A 37 -2.19 12.41 -27.46
N ARG A 38 -2.25 12.06 -26.16
CA ARG A 38 -1.28 11.14 -25.52
C ARG A 38 -1.46 9.70 -25.99
N THR A 39 -2.71 9.31 -26.24
CA THR A 39 -3.07 7.96 -26.72
C THR A 39 -2.61 7.74 -28.18
N ARG A 40 -2.70 8.77 -29.03
CA ARG A 40 -2.17 8.71 -30.41
C ARG A 40 -0.63 8.56 -30.46
N ARG A 41 0.10 9.28 -29.59
CA ARG A 41 1.57 9.16 -29.49
C ARG A 41 2.02 7.77 -29.02
N LYS A 42 1.31 7.18 -28.05
CA LYS A 42 1.61 5.82 -27.56
C LYS A 42 1.35 4.74 -28.62
N ARG A 43 0.35 4.94 -29.49
CA ARG A 43 0.04 4.01 -30.59
C ARG A 43 1.11 4.03 -31.70
N TRP A 44 1.71 5.18 -32.01
CA TRP A 44 2.80 5.27 -32.98
C TRP A 44 4.12 4.64 -32.49
N LEU A 45 4.46 4.80 -31.21
CA LEU A 45 5.65 4.17 -30.62
C LEU A 45 5.56 2.63 -30.57
N MET A 46 4.37 2.05 -30.51
CA MET A 46 4.16 0.59 -30.55
C MET A 46 4.16 0.01 -31.97
N ILE A 47 4.07 0.84 -33.01
CA ILE A 47 4.06 0.40 -34.42
C ILE A 47 5.47 0.51 -35.06
N GLY A 48 6.36 1.35 -34.51
CA GLY A 48 7.70 1.58 -35.08
C GLY A 48 8.87 0.76 -34.50
N GLY A 49 8.64 -0.10 -33.51
CA GLY A 49 9.72 -0.67 -32.67
C GLY A 49 9.77 -2.20 -32.58
N GLY A 50 9.60 -2.93 -33.70
CA GLY A 50 9.64 -4.40 -33.64
C GLY A 50 9.79 -5.07 -35.00
N VAL A 51 10.99 -5.00 -35.59
CA VAL A 51 11.40 -5.90 -36.68
C VAL A 51 12.66 -6.64 -36.22
N LEU A 52 12.51 -7.94 -35.94
CA LEU A 52 13.41 -9.07 -36.21
C LEU A 52 13.27 -10.19 -35.15
N ALA A 53 12.31 -11.10 -35.35
CA ALA A 53 12.47 -12.56 -35.22
C ALA A 53 11.17 -13.27 -35.67
N THR A 54 11.23 -13.91 -36.83
CA THR A 54 10.26 -14.83 -37.44
C THR A 54 9.99 -16.07 -36.55
N GLY A 55 8.83 -16.74 -36.56
CA GLY A 55 7.66 -16.62 -37.43
C GLY A 55 6.49 -17.57 -37.08
N ALA A 56 5.46 -17.50 -37.94
CA ALA A 56 4.29 -18.38 -38.19
C ALA A 56 3.34 -18.68 -37.00
N ILE A 57 2.01 -18.53 -37.07
CA ILE A 57 1.05 -18.99 -38.09
C ILE A 57 -0.18 -18.05 -38.16
N ALA A 58 -0.76 -17.94 -39.37
CA ALA A 58 -1.92 -17.13 -39.75
C ALA A 58 -3.28 -17.86 -39.60
N ALA A 59 -4.36 -17.09 -39.44
CA ALA A 59 -5.73 -17.31 -39.95
C ALA A 59 -6.60 -16.09 -39.57
N ILE A 60 -6.82 -15.09 -40.45
CA ILE A 60 -7.90 -14.93 -41.44
C ILE A 60 -9.32 -15.10 -40.86
N VAL A 61 -10.06 -13.99 -40.75
CA VAL A 61 -11.45 -13.89 -41.24
C VAL A 61 -11.65 -12.48 -41.82
N ALA A 62 -12.04 -12.45 -43.10
CA ALA A 62 -12.33 -11.24 -43.87
C ALA A 62 -13.78 -10.78 -43.70
N THR A 63 -13.97 -9.48 -43.86
CA THR A 63 -15.22 -8.71 -43.89
C THR A 63 -16.18 -9.14 -44.99
N ALA A 64 -17.49 -8.96 -44.74
CA ALA A 64 -18.45 -8.67 -45.81
C ALA A 64 -19.42 -7.57 -45.35
N VAL A 65 -19.25 -6.39 -45.95
CA VAL A 65 -20.28 -5.34 -45.99
C VAL A 65 -20.76 -5.34 -47.44
N VAL A 66 -22.04 -5.60 -47.67
CA VAL A 66 -22.68 -5.33 -48.97
C VAL A 66 -23.86 -4.42 -48.75
N SER A 67 -23.71 -3.21 -49.31
CA SER A 67 -24.76 -2.25 -49.59
C SER A 67 -25.72 -2.80 -50.63
N MET A 68 -27.02 -2.59 -50.44
CA MET A 68 -27.99 -2.61 -51.53
C MET A 68 -28.53 -1.20 -51.73
N ASN A 69 -28.00 -0.54 -52.75
CA ASN A 69 -28.68 0.52 -53.48
C ASN A 69 -28.76 0.06 -54.94
N GLY A 70 -29.96 -0.06 -55.49
CA GLY A 70 -30.19 -0.45 -56.89
C GLY A 70 -31.69 -0.40 -57.21
N GLY A 71 -32.08 0.56 -58.06
CA GLY A 71 -33.48 0.81 -58.46
C GLY A 71 -33.86 0.21 -59.81
N ASN A 72 -35.14 0.29 -60.21
CA ASN A 72 -35.67 1.20 -61.24
C ASN A 72 -37.16 0.91 -61.56
N ASP A 73 -37.86 1.96 -62.01
CA ASP A 73 -38.96 1.97 -63.00
C ASP A 73 -40.41 1.61 -62.63
N ARG A 74 -41.23 2.64 -62.32
CA ARG A 74 -42.25 3.25 -63.23
C ARG A 74 -43.35 3.97 -62.45
N GLY A 75 -43.68 5.22 -62.85
CA GLY A 75 -44.95 5.84 -62.49
C GLY A 75 -44.89 7.36 -62.31
N THR A 76 -45.06 8.07 -63.41
CA THR A 76 -45.43 9.49 -63.52
C THR A 76 -46.49 9.91 -62.50
N GLN A 77 -46.26 10.98 -61.73
CA GLN A 77 -47.10 12.18 -61.68
C GLN A 77 -46.56 13.24 -60.70
N ASN A 78 -46.61 14.49 -61.15
CA ASN A 78 -46.35 15.68 -60.37
C ASN A 78 -47.43 15.90 -59.31
N THR A 79 -47.05 15.92 -58.04
CA THR A 79 -47.75 16.68 -56.99
C THR A 79 -46.74 17.08 -55.92
N ALA A 80 -46.14 18.26 -56.12
CA ALA A 80 -45.49 19.00 -55.05
C ALA A 80 -46.57 19.62 -54.17
N ASN A 81 -47.01 18.90 -53.13
CA ASN A 81 -47.63 19.38 -51.90
C ASN A 81 -48.27 18.18 -51.19
N GLU A 82 -47.59 17.62 -50.19
CA GLU A 82 -48.11 16.88 -49.03
C GLU A 82 -46.96 16.04 -48.46
N LEU A 83 -46.12 16.64 -47.62
CA LEU A 83 -45.42 15.86 -46.61
C LEU A 83 -46.45 15.57 -45.50
N PRO A 84 -46.64 14.32 -45.06
CA PRO A 84 -47.39 14.06 -43.86
C PRO A 84 -46.65 14.71 -42.67
N THR A 85 -47.38 15.49 -41.89
CA THR A 85 -46.95 15.97 -40.58
C THR A 85 -46.50 14.79 -39.71
N PRO A 86 -45.44 14.93 -38.89
CA PRO A 86 -45.08 13.89 -37.94
C PRO A 86 -46.31 13.52 -37.11
N THR A 87 -46.66 12.24 -37.10
CA THR A 87 -47.68 11.73 -36.19
C THR A 87 -47.18 11.97 -34.77
N ASP A 88 -47.96 12.71 -33.97
CA ASP A 88 -47.73 12.84 -32.53
C ASP A 88 -47.65 11.43 -31.93
N LEU A 89 -46.48 11.11 -31.36
CA LEU A 89 -46.35 9.95 -30.48
C LEU A 89 -47.28 10.19 -29.27
N PRO A 90 -48.00 9.15 -28.79
CA PRO A 90 -48.83 9.33 -27.60
C PRO A 90 -47.97 9.80 -26.44
N ASP A 91 -48.46 10.84 -25.76
CA ASP A 91 -47.84 11.46 -24.60
C ASP A 91 -47.52 10.38 -23.56
N ARG A 92 -46.25 9.99 -23.49
CA ARG A 92 -45.80 9.02 -22.49
C ARG A 92 -45.80 9.78 -21.18
N SER A 93 -46.77 9.46 -20.33
CA SER A 93 -46.82 9.94 -18.94
C SER A 93 -45.42 9.91 -18.34
N PRO A 94 -44.99 10.94 -17.59
CA PRO A 94 -43.65 10.98 -17.03
C PRO A 94 -43.49 9.76 -16.12
N GLU A 95 -42.79 8.75 -16.62
CA GLU A 95 -42.43 7.57 -15.85
C GLU A 95 -41.52 8.09 -14.74
N ALA A 96 -41.89 7.83 -13.49
CA ALA A 96 -41.16 8.30 -12.33
C ALA A 96 -39.67 7.96 -12.51
N GLU A 97 -38.81 8.98 -12.47
CA GLU A 97 -37.37 8.77 -12.58
C GLU A 97 -36.93 7.71 -11.55
N PRO A 98 -36.07 6.74 -11.94
CA PRO A 98 -35.57 5.76 -10.99
C PRO A 98 -34.88 6.50 -9.85
N THR A 99 -35.47 6.41 -8.65
CA THR A 99 -34.90 6.99 -7.45
C THR A 99 -33.78 6.08 -6.97
N PHE A 100 -32.53 6.50 -7.19
CA PHE A 100 -31.39 5.87 -6.53
C PHE A 100 -31.43 6.26 -5.06
N SER A 101 -31.59 5.28 -4.17
CA SER A 101 -31.34 5.51 -2.74
C SER A 101 -29.90 5.99 -2.60
N SER A 102 -29.71 7.24 -2.19
CA SER A 102 -28.40 7.77 -1.82
C SER A 102 -27.99 7.15 -0.49
N VAL A 103 -27.53 5.91 -0.54
CA VAL A 103 -26.86 5.27 0.59
C VAL A 103 -25.48 5.92 0.68
N GLU A 104 -25.27 6.71 1.73
CA GLU A 104 -23.95 7.26 2.01
C GLU A 104 -22.96 6.09 2.21
N PRO A 105 -21.84 6.03 1.47
CA PRO A 105 -20.90 4.93 1.60
C PRO A 105 -20.35 4.90 3.03
N LEU A 106 -20.34 3.71 3.63
CA LEU A 106 -19.79 3.48 4.97
C LEU A 106 -18.36 4.07 5.05
N PRO A 107 -18.00 4.68 6.20
CA PRO A 107 -16.65 5.20 6.37
C PRO A 107 -15.63 4.08 6.17
N PRO A 108 -14.46 4.38 5.58
CA PRO A 108 -13.48 3.36 5.27
C PRO A 108 -13.03 2.65 6.57
N PRO A 109 -12.95 1.31 6.56
CA PRO A 109 -12.58 0.55 7.74
C PRO A 109 -11.20 0.94 8.26
N ASN A 110 -11.06 1.08 9.59
CA ASN A 110 -9.78 1.41 10.21
C ASN A 110 -8.83 0.19 10.17
N PRO A 111 -7.64 0.30 9.54
CA PRO A 111 -6.68 -0.81 9.46
C PRO A 111 -6.29 -1.43 10.80
N LYS A 112 -6.24 -0.64 11.87
CA LYS A 112 -5.84 -1.12 13.20
C LYS A 112 -6.83 -2.15 13.74
N ASP A 113 -8.12 -1.97 13.48
CA ASP A 113 -9.18 -2.86 14.00
C ASP A 113 -9.01 -4.30 13.49
N TYR A 114 -8.42 -4.47 12.31
CA TYR A 114 -8.16 -5.78 11.68
C TYR A 114 -6.89 -6.46 12.20
N VAL A 115 -6.15 -5.82 13.09
CA VAL A 115 -4.97 -6.39 13.77
C VAL A 115 -5.04 -6.25 15.28
N SER A 116 -6.15 -5.76 15.85
CA SER A 116 -6.29 -5.60 17.31
C SER A 116 -6.83 -6.84 18.04
N SER A 117 -7.40 -7.83 17.34
CA SER A 117 -7.85 -9.10 17.94
C SER A 117 -7.71 -10.29 17.00
N ALA A 118 -7.63 -11.50 17.57
CA ALA A 118 -7.64 -12.74 16.79
C ALA A 118 -8.91 -12.96 15.98
N ASP A 119 -10.02 -12.41 16.44
CA ASP A 119 -11.31 -12.49 15.76
C ASP A 119 -11.33 -11.74 14.43
N LYS A 120 -10.59 -10.63 14.34
CA LYS A 120 -10.55 -9.83 13.11
C LYS A 120 -9.30 -10.09 12.28
N ASP A 121 -8.22 -10.52 12.92
CA ASP A 121 -6.95 -10.76 12.27
C ASP A 121 -6.85 -12.18 11.69
N LYS A 122 -7.48 -12.39 10.53
CA LYS A 122 -7.66 -13.70 9.88
C LYS A 122 -6.67 -14.03 8.77
N ALA A 123 -5.84 -13.07 8.34
CA ALA A 123 -4.85 -13.34 7.30
C ALA A 123 -3.85 -14.43 7.75
N PRO A 124 -3.25 -15.21 6.83
CA PRO A 124 -2.19 -16.16 7.21
C PRO A 124 -1.02 -15.45 7.88
N LEU A 125 -0.48 -16.00 8.97
CA LEU A 125 0.63 -15.40 9.71
C LEU A 125 1.80 -16.39 9.85
N SER A 126 2.92 -16.04 9.25
CA SER A 126 4.17 -16.81 9.24
C SER A 126 5.38 -15.88 9.15
N ALA A 127 6.59 -16.45 9.26
CA ALA A 127 7.81 -15.69 8.99
C ALA A 127 7.87 -15.17 7.54
N GLY A 128 7.38 -15.94 6.57
CA GLY A 128 7.40 -15.53 5.16
C GLY A 128 6.45 -14.37 4.86
N THR A 129 5.29 -14.34 5.52
CA THR A 129 4.31 -13.25 5.35
C THR A 129 4.71 -11.99 6.12
N LEU A 130 5.35 -12.13 7.28
CA LEU A 130 5.73 -11.00 8.13
C LEU A 130 7.10 -10.42 7.76
N PHE A 131 8.01 -11.25 7.25
CA PHE A 131 9.39 -10.90 6.90
C PHE A 131 9.73 -11.39 5.48
N PRO A 132 9.06 -10.85 4.44
CA PRO A 132 9.22 -11.30 3.06
C PRO A 132 10.58 -10.94 2.46
N GLY A 133 11.01 -11.69 1.43
CA GLY A 133 12.23 -11.45 0.65
C GLY A 133 13.54 -11.69 1.42
N ASP A 134 14.68 -11.74 0.72
CA ASP A 134 15.98 -12.08 1.34
C ASP A 134 16.73 -10.87 1.91
N LYS A 135 16.16 -9.68 1.78
CA LYS A 135 16.68 -8.44 2.33
C LYS A 135 15.54 -7.46 2.56
N VAL A 136 15.79 -6.48 3.43
CA VAL A 136 14.93 -5.30 3.58
C VAL A 136 15.74 -4.05 3.25
N THR A 137 15.12 -3.11 2.55
CA THR A 137 15.71 -1.79 2.28
C THR A 137 14.92 -0.74 3.03
N MET A 138 15.58 -0.01 3.93
CA MET A 138 15.02 1.14 4.63
C MET A 138 15.76 2.38 4.14
N SER A 139 15.04 3.28 3.46
CA SER A 139 15.64 4.38 2.68
C SER A 139 16.65 3.86 1.65
N ASP A 140 17.93 4.18 1.81
CA ASP A 140 19.07 3.76 0.99
C ASP A 140 19.87 2.60 1.61
N ARG A 141 19.43 2.08 2.77
CA ARG A 141 20.15 1.07 3.55
C ARG A 141 19.52 -0.30 3.33
N ALA A 142 20.25 -1.18 2.64
CA ALA A 142 19.88 -2.57 2.49
C ALA A 142 20.47 -3.43 3.62
N TYR A 143 19.63 -4.26 4.23
CA TYR A 143 20.01 -5.22 5.28
C TYR A 143 19.71 -6.63 4.80
N ALA A 144 20.71 -7.51 4.80
CA ALA A 144 20.53 -8.91 4.43
C ALA A 144 19.72 -9.63 5.50
N LYS A 145 18.71 -10.41 5.09
CA LYS A 145 17.93 -11.25 5.99
C LYS A 145 18.71 -12.53 6.30
N GLY A 146 18.94 -12.78 7.58
CA GLY A 146 19.46 -14.02 8.09
C GLY A 146 18.34 -15.02 8.41
N ALA A 147 18.56 -15.82 9.45
CA ALA A 147 17.60 -16.85 9.85
C ALA A 147 16.23 -16.25 10.24
N THR A 148 15.18 -17.03 10.00
CA THR A 148 13.85 -16.79 10.54
C THR A 148 13.42 -17.97 11.40
N ALA A 149 12.57 -17.72 12.39
CA ALA A 149 12.06 -18.75 13.27
C ALA A 149 10.64 -18.44 13.71
N ARG A 150 9.86 -19.47 13.99
CA ARG A 150 8.52 -19.38 14.57
C ARG A 150 8.40 -20.41 15.68
N THR A 151 7.80 -20.04 16.80
CA THR A 151 7.53 -20.94 17.92
C THR A 151 6.25 -20.54 18.64
N THR A 152 5.49 -21.53 19.12
CA THR A 152 4.37 -21.34 20.05
C THR A 152 4.83 -21.34 21.51
N ASN A 153 6.01 -21.87 21.80
CA ASN A 153 6.67 -21.66 23.09
C ASN A 153 7.33 -20.27 23.08
N CYS A 154 6.55 -19.23 23.42
CA CYS A 154 7.01 -17.85 23.41
C CYS A 154 8.17 -17.59 24.37
N ALA A 155 8.21 -18.29 25.51
CA ALA A 155 9.28 -18.14 26.49
C ALA A 155 10.65 -18.52 25.91
N ALA A 156 10.71 -19.55 25.05
CA ALA A 156 11.93 -20.00 24.39
C ALA A 156 12.51 -18.99 23.39
N ALA A 157 11.71 -18.02 22.93
CA ALA A 157 12.16 -16.97 22.03
C ALA A 157 12.77 -15.76 22.77
N ALA A 158 12.73 -15.74 24.10
CA ALA A 158 13.10 -14.59 24.93
C ALA A 158 14.35 -14.84 25.79
N GLN A 159 14.82 -13.78 26.44
CA GLN A 159 15.92 -13.80 27.42
C GLN A 159 15.52 -13.04 28.68
N GLY A 160 16.01 -13.53 29.83
CA GLY A 160 15.69 -12.96 31.13
C GLY A 160 14.21 -13.05 31.46
N ALA A 161 13.69 -12.05 32.18
CA ALA A 161 12.30 -12.03 32.63
C ALA A 161 11.25 -12.01 31.50
N LEU A 162 11.64 -11.64 30.28
CA LEU A 162 10.69 -11.54 29.16
C LEU A 162 10.03 -12.88 28.87
N GLY A 163 10.74 -14.00 29.04
CA GLY A 163 10.16 -15.32 28.77
C GLY A 163 8.94 -15.63 29.63
N SER A 164 9.06 -15.40 30.94
CA SER A 164 7.93 -15.54 31.87
C SER A 164 6.83 -14.51 31.61
N ILE A 165 7.17 -13.27 31.23
CA ILE A 165 6.18 -12.23 30.95
C ILE A 165 5.33 -12.59 29.73
N LEU A 166 5.95 -13.11 28.66
CA LEU A 166 5.21 -13.56 27.47
C LEU A 166 4.30 -14.75 27.80
N ALA A 167 4.78 -15.72 28.57
CA ALA A 167 3.98 -16.87 28.98
C ALA A 167 2.78 -16.45 29.85
N SER A 168 2.99 -15.58 30.85
CA SER A 168 1.93 -15.15 31.77
C SER A 168 0.87 -14.24 31.13
N ASN A 169 1.15 -13.65 29.97
CA ASN A 169 0.18 -12.84 29.22
C ASN A 169 -0.43 -13.60 28.04
N SER A 170 -0.33 -14.93 28.01
CA SER A 170 -0.92 -15.79 26.98
C SER A 170 -0.45 -15.42 25.57
N CYS A 171 0.86 -15.29 25.38
CA CYS A 171 1.43 -15.19 24.04
C CYS A 171 1.16 -16.47 23.24
N ASP A 172 0.59 -16.33 22.05
CA ASP A 172 0.22 -17.43 21.16
C ASP A 172 1.44 -17.98 20.41
N GLN A 173 2.29 -17.06 19.94
CA GLN A 173 3.48 -17.38 19.16
C GLN A 173 4.44 -16.19 19.12
N VAL A 174 5.71 -16.50 18.87
CA VAL A 174 6.73 -15.52 18.50
C VAL A 174 7.32 -15.86 17.15
N ILE A 175 7.37 -14.87 16.26
CA ILE A 175 7.98 -14.95 14.94
C ILE A 175 9.20 -14.04 14.93
N ARG A 176 10.37 -14.58 14.58
CA ARG A 176 11.65 -13.85 14.56
C ARG A 176 12.27 -13.83 13.18
N ALA A 177 12.97 -12.76 12.89
CA ALA A 177 13.90 -12.65 11.79
C ALA A 177 15.13 -11.85 12.23
N THR A 178 16.27 -12.17 11.64
CA THR A 178 17.51 -11.40 11.86
C THR A 178 17.89 -10.68 10.59
N TYR A 179 18.39 -9.46 10.72
CA TYR A 179 18.91 -8.65 9.64
C TYR A 179 20.31 -8.15 9.98
N SER A 180 21.19 -8.07 8.99
CA SER A 180 22.57 -7.64 9.21
C SER A 180 23.12 -6.74 8.13
N LYS A 181 24.02 -5.84 8.51
CA LYS A 181 24.79 -4.95 7.64
C LYS A 181 26.05 -4.49 8.37
N GLY A 182 27.20 -4.51 7.69
CA GLY A 182 28.43 -3.87 8.19
C GLY A 182 28.90 -4.32 9.58
N GLY A 183 28.80 -5.62 9.91
CA GLY A 183 29.20 -6.15 11.22
C GLY A 183 28.20 -5.89 12.36
N VAL A 184 27.03 -5.32 12.05
CA VAL A 184 25.89 -5.18 12.96
C VAL A 184 24.83 -6.21 12.58
N ALA A 185 24.24 -6.85 13.58
CA ALA A 185 23.08 -7.71 13.43
C ALA A 185 21.97 -7.30 14.39
N VAL A 186 20.73 -7.37 13.93
CA VAL A 186 19.52 -7.09 14.69
C VAL A 186 18.52 -8.22 14.49
N THR A 187 18.10 -8.85 15.58
CA THR A 187 16.94 -9.76 15.56
C THR A 187 15.71 -8.96 15.96
N VAL A 188 14.68 -9.02 15.12
CA VAL A 188 13.33 -8.60 15.48
C VAL A 188 12.51 -9.83 15.85
N GLY A 189 11.72 -9.72 16.91
CA GLY A 189 10.74 -10.73 17.32
C GLY A 189 9.39 -10.09 17.48
N VAL A 190 8.38 -10.66 16.84
CA VAL A 190 6.98 -10.23 16.95
C VAL A 190 6.23 -11.31 17.74
N ALA A 191 5.83 -10.96 18.94
CA ALA A 191 4.96 -11.75 19.80
C ALA A 191 3.49 -11.41 19.48
N VAL A 192 2.68 -12.45 19.37
CA VAL A 192 1.26 -12.37 19.02
C VAL A 192 0.44 -12.77 20.24
N PHE A 193 -0.60 -12.01 20.53
CA PHE A 193 -1.50 -12.21 21.67
C PHE A 193 -2.93 -12.24 21.20
N GLU A 194 -3.88 -12.75 21.97
CA GLU A 194 -5.29 -12.78 21.57
C GLU A 194 -5.88 -11.38 21.27
N THR A 195 -5.51 -10.38 22.08
CA THR A 195 -6.04 -9.01 21.99
C THR A 195 -4.97 -7.95 22.18
N GLU A 196 -5.26 -6.72 21.73
CA GLU A 196 -4.43 -5.54 21.98
C GLU A 196 -4.21 -5.27 23.48
N ALA A 197 -5.20 -5.51 24.33
CA ALA A 197 -5.07 -5.30 25.77
C ALA A 197 -3.98 -6.21 26.38
N LEU A 198 -3.93 -7.47 25.97
CA LEU A 198 -2.89 -8.40 26.41
C LEU A 198 -1.51 -8.02 25.86
N ALA A 199 -1.45 -7.60 24.59
CA ALA A 199 -0.22 -7.11 23.98
C ALA A 199 0.32 -5.87 24.71
N LEU A 200 -0.54 -4.89 25.01
CA LEU A 200 -0.16 -3.69 25.74
C LEU A 200 0.33 -4.02 27.15
N LYS A 201 -0.38 -4.89 27.88
CA LYS A 201 0.03 -5.36 29.20
C LYS A 201 1.41 -6.04 29.16
N ALA A 202 1.65 -6.90 28.18
CA ALA A 202 2.95 -7.57 28.01
C ALA A 202 4.07 -6.58 27.67
N LYS A 203 3.79 -5.56 26.83
CA LYS A 203 4.73 -4.46 26.54
C LYS A 203 5.10 -3.70 27.80
N ASP A 204 4.11 -3.27 28.59
CA ASP A 204 4.34 -2.43 29.77
C ASP A 204 5.10 -3.18 30.87
N GLN A 205 4.93 -4.49 30.94
CA GLN A 205 5.67 -5.37 31.85
C GLN A 205 7.06 -5.77 31.33
N ALA A 206 7.35 -5.55 30.04
CA ALA A 206 8.51 -6.13 29.38
C ALA A 206 9.83 -5.75 30.06
N LYS A 207 10.56 -6.77 30.51
CA LYS A 207 11.91 -6.66 31.07
C LYS A 207 12.79 -7.74 30.45
N GLY A 208 14.05 -7.40 30.17
CA GLY A 208 14.94 -8.30 29.42
C GLY A 208 14.83 -8.03 27.92
N GLY A 209 14.73 -9.06 27.08
CA GLY A 209 14.58 -8.86 25.63
C GLY A 209 14.39 -10.14 24.86
N ILE A 210 14.07 -10.01 23.57
CA ILE A 210 14.01 -11.15 22.67
C ILE A 210 15.40 -11.79 22.54
N ALA A 211 15.46 -13.12 22.43
CA ALA A 211 16.70 -13.82 22.12
C ALA A 211 17.10 -13.55 20.67
N SER A 212 18.36 -13.15 20.46
CA SER A 212 18.91 -13.05 19.11
C SER A 212 18.89 -14.42 18.42
N LEU A 213 18.74 -14.40 17.09
CA LEU A 213 18.64 -15.57 16.22
C LEU A 213 19.80 -15.55 15.22
N SER A 214 20.74 -16.49 15.39
CA SER A 214 21.84 -16.71 14.45
C SER A 214 21.45 -17.71 13.36
N GLY A 215 22.27 -17.79 12.31
CA GLY A 215 22.05 -18.65 11.15
C GLY A 215 21.85 -17.86 9.86
N ALA A 216 21.87 -18.58 8.73
CA ALA A 216 21.79 -18.02 7.37
C ALA A 216 22.73 -16.81 7.17
N GLY A 217 24.03 -17.01 7.45
CA GLY A 217 25.06 -15.99 7.28
C GLY A 217 25.26 -15.02 8.45
N VAL A 218 24.41 -15.07 9.49
CA VAL A 218 24.58 -14.25 10.69
C VAL A 218 25.18 -15.08 11.83
N PRO A 219 26.35 -14.72 12.39
CA PRO A 219 26.94 -15.45 13.50
C PRO A 219 26.16 -15.24 14.80
N THR A 220 26.52 -15.97 15.85
CA THR A 220 25.98 -15.72 17.19
C THR A 220 26.38 -14.32 17.68
N PHE A 221 25.39 -13.55 18.13
CA PHE A 221 25.57 -12.20 18.67
C PHE A 221 24.61 -11.97 19.84
N CYS A 222 24.83 -10.94 20.65
CA CYS A 222 23.98 -10.62 21.81
C CYS A 222 23.74 -11.81 22.75
N ARG A 223 24.83 -12.48 23.10
CA ARG A 223 24.90 -13.47 24.17
C ARG A 223 25.70 -12.88 25.33
N ALA A 224 25.40 -13.31 26.55
CA ALA A 224 26.20 -12.90 27.71
C ALA A 224 27.69 -13.22 27.45
N PRO A 225 28.63 -12.33 27.80
CA PRO A 225 28.45 -11.08 28.57
C PRO A 225 28.21 -9.81 27.73
N SER A 226 28.01 -9.92 26.42
CA SER A 226 27.91 -8.73 25.53
C SER A 226 26.71 -7.83 25.86
N VAL A 227 26.96 -6.52 25.88
CA VAL A 227 25.92 -5.48 26.00
C VAL A 227 25.34 -5.20 24.62
N CYS A 228 24.01 -5.31 24.51
CA CYS A 228 23.28 -5.07 23.27
C CYS A 228 22.14 -4.08 23.47
N ARG A 229 21.81 -3.36 22.40
CA ARG A 229 20.64 -2.48 22.36
C ARG A 229 19.37 -3.32 22.25
N LYS A 230 18.37 -2.99 23.06
CA LYS A 230 17.06 -3.65 23.04
C LYS A 230 15.96 -2.60 22.96
N THR A 231 14.92 -2.86 22.18
CA THR A 231 13.72 -2.01 22.13
C THR A 231 12.46 -2.87 22.22
N THR A 232 11.38 -2.26 22.69
CA THR A 232 10.06 -2.88 22.82
C THR A 232 9.01 -1.88 22.38
N ASN A 233 8.09 -2.29 21.51
CA ASN A 233 6.91 -1.50 21.19
C ASN A 233 5.74 -2.42 20.78
N SER A 234 4.54 -1.88 20.56
CA SER A 234 3.33 -2.65 20.25
C SER A 234 2.44 -1.93 19.25
N TYR A 235 1.63 -2.70 18.52
CA TYR A 235 0.58 -2.21 17.65
C TYR A 235 -0.51 -3.28 17.47
N GLY A 236 -1.76 -2.96 17.85
CA GLY A 236 -2.82 -3.96 17.88
C GLY A 236 -2.48 -5.12 18.82
N ARG A 237 -2.76 -6.35 18.40
CA ARG A 237 -2.51 -7.60 19.14
C ARG A 237 -1.04 -8.04 19.15
N TYR A 238 -0.12 -7.19 18.68
CA TYR A 238 1.28 -7.50 18.48
C TYR A 238 2.19 -6.70 19.40
N VAL A 239 3.17 -7.36 20.00
CA VAL A 239 4.34 -6.71 20.61
C VAL A 239 5.56 -7.09 19.81
N TYR A 240 6.35 -6.09 19.40
CA TYR A 240 7.58 -6.31 18.66
C TYR A 240 8.78 -5.80 19.44
N PHE A 241 9.81 -6.61 19.42
CA PHE A 241 11.05 -6.43 20.16
C PHE A 241 12.20 -6.40 19.18
N THR A 242 13.23 -5.60 19.45
CA THR A 242 14.52 -5.75 18.78
C THR A 242 15.62 -6.04 19.78
N VAL A 243 16.61 -6.81 19.35
CA VAL A 243 17.91 -6.94 20.02
C VAL A 243 18.99 -6.79 18.96
N GLY A 244 19.86 -5.80 19.15
CA GLY A 244 20.87 -5.38 18.18
C GLY A 244 22.25 -5.23 18.79
N GLY A 245 23.27 -5.66 18.06
CA GLY A 245 24.66 -5.49 18.47
C GLY A 245 25.66 -5.92 17.42
N PHE A 246 26.93 -5.86 17.78
CA PHE A 246 28.02 -6.25 16.89
C PHE A 246 28.11 -7.77 16.76
N THR A 247 28.31 -8.25 15.53
CA THR A 247 28.56 -9.67 15.25
C THR A 247 29.91 -10.14 15.78
N SER A 248 30.82 -9.21 16.12
CA SER A 248 32.09 -9.50 16.77
C SER A 248 31.96 -9.78 18.27
N GLY A 249 30.79 -9.55 18.88
CA GLY A 249 30.59 -9.65 20.32
C GLY A 249 31.05 -8.42 21.12
N LYS A 250 31.55 -7.37 20.46
CA LYS A 250 31.85 -6.07 21.09
C LYS A 250 30.59 -5.51 21.77
N ASN A 251 30.77 -4.91 22.94
CA ASN A 251 29.71 -4.18 23.64
C ASN A 251 29.23 -2.97 22.82
N VAL A 252 27.91 -2.81 22.76
CA VAL A 252 27.26 -1.62 22.24
C VAL A 252 27.33 -0.49 23.27
N THR A 253 27.65 0.70 22.81
CA THR A 253 27.68 1.95 23.54
C THR A 253 26.72 2.96 22.90
N THR A 254 26.46 4.08 23.59
CA THR A 254 25.61 5.16 23.05
C THR A 254 26.21 5.87 21.83
N SER A 255 27.51 5.70 21.57
CA SER A 255 28.21 6.26 20.41
C SER A 255 28.08 5.41 19.15
N ASP A 256 27.67 4.14 19.25
CA ASP A 256 27.60 3.21 18.13
C ASP A 256 26.35 3.45 17.27
N LYS A 257 26.34 4.55 16.51
CA LYS A 257 25.17 5.00 15.72
C LYS A 257 24.63 3.96 14.76
N ASP A 258 25.50 3.17 14.13
CA ASP A 258 25.07 2.12 13.19
C ASP A 258 24.18 1.06 13.85
N VAL A 259 24.41 0.73 15.12
CA VAL A 259 23.57 -0.20 15.88
C VAL A 259 22.20 0.40 16.17
N PHE A 260 22.15 1.70 16.49
CA PHE A 260 20.89 2.41 16.72
C PHE A 260 20.08 2.52 15.43
N THR A 261 20.69 3.03 14.36
CA THR A 261 20.04 3.17 13.05
C THR A 261 19.55 1.84 12.52
N THR A 262 20.37 0.78 12.57
CA THR A 262 19.94 -0.56 12.14
C THR A 262 18.79 -1.07 13.01
N GLY A 263 18.85 -0.88 14.33
CA GLY A 263 17.79 -1.30 15.24
C GLY A 263 16.46 -0.57 14.97
N ASP A 264 16.52 0.74 14.72
CA ASP A 264 15.34 1.58 14.48
C ASP A 264 14.70 1.28 13.11
N ASP A 265 15.52 1.13 12.07
CA ASP A 265 15.07 0.71 10.74
C ASP A 265 14.33 -0.64 10.79
N ILE A 266 14.87 -1.62 11.51
CA ILE A 266 14.24 -2.94 11.62
C ILE A 266 12.99 -2.92 12.51
N ALA A 267 12.96 -2.09 13.56
CA ALA A 267 11.76 -1.88 14.37
C ALA A 267 10.64 -1.20 13.55
N GLU A 268 10.98 -0.18 12.76
CA GLU A 268 10.04 0.49 11.87
C GLU A 268 9.54 -0.46 10.78
N PHE A 269 10.42 -1.27 10.20
CA PHE A 269 10.02 -2.30 9.23
C PHE A 269 8.97 -3.24 9.83
N ALA A 270 9.18 -3.78 11.04
CA ALA A 270 8.20 -4.66 11.68
C ALA A 270 6.86 -3.95 11.92
N PHE A 271 6.87 -2.70 12.37
CA PHE A 271 5.66 -1.89 12.48
C PHE A 271 4.93 -1.75 11.13
N ARG A 272 5.67 -1.40 10.06
CA ARG A 272 5.11 -1.26 8.71
C ARG A 272 4.51 -2.56 8.19
N GLN A 273 5.09 -3.72 8.51
CA GLN A 273 4.55 -5.03 8.13
C GLN A 273 3.21 -5.33 8.84
N ILE A 274 3.12 -5.05 10.15
CA ILE A 274 1.88 -5.23 10.91
C ILE A 274 0.80 -4.25 10.39
N LEU A 275 1.17 -2.99 10.12
CA LEU A 275 0.26 -2.00 9.55
C LEU A 275 -0.22 -2.40 8.15
N ALA A 276 0.68 -2.87 7.29
CA ALA A 276 0.33 -3.33 5.94
C ALA A 276 -0.65 -4.50 5.97
N ARG A 277 -0.47 -5.42 6.92
CA ARG A 277 -1.42 -6.51 7.17
C ARG A 277 -2.81 -6.01 7.55
N GLY A 278 -2.89 -5.05 8.49
CA GLY A 278 -4.18 -4.43 8.86
C GLY A 278 -4.84 -3.73 7.67
N ARG A 279 -4.06 -3.00 6.86
CA ARG A 279 -4.56 -2.35 5.64
C ARG A 279 -5.10 -3.35 4.63
N ALA A 280 -4.37 -4.44 4.37
CA ALA A 280 -4.80 -5.45 3.42
C ALA A 280 -6.14 -6.09 3.82
N GLN A 281 -6.32 -6.38 5.10
CA GLN A 281 -7.58 -6.95 5.63
C GLN A 281 -8.72 -5.93 5.61
N ALA A 282 -8.46 -4.69 5.99
CA ALA A 282 -9.45 -3.61 5.91
C ALA A 282 -9.91 -3.37 4.46
N SER A 283 -8.97 -3.33 3.50
CA SER A 283 -9.30 -3.21 2.08
C SER A 283 -10.12 -4.39 1.56
N ALA A 284 -9.76 -5.62 1.95
CA ALA A 284 -10.53 -6.81 1.56
C ALA A 284 -11.96 -6.77 2.10
N ALA A 285 -12.15 -6.32 3.33
CA ALA A 285 -13.48 -6.18 3.95
C ALA A 285 -14.31 -5.08 3.29
N ALA A 286 -13.72 -3.95 2.88
CA ALA A 286 -14.42 -2.88 2.17
C ALA A 286 -14.93 -3.31 0.78
N THR A 287 -14.28 -4.28 0.15
CA THR A 287 -14.67 -4.82 -1.17
C THR A 287 -15.52 -6.09 -1.09
N ALA A 288 -15.81 -6.58 0.12
CA ALA A 288 -16.60 -7.80 0.28
C ALA A 288 -18.08 -7.53 -0.10
N PRO A 289 -18.74 -8.42 -0.85
CA PRO A 289 -20.17 -8.31 -1.10
C PRO A 289 -20.94 -8.29 0.22
N VAL A 290 -21.92 -7.38 0.35
CA VAL A 290 -22.87 -7.43 1.47
C VAL A 290 -23.65 -8.73 1.34
N ALA A 291 -23.57 -9.59 2.36
CA ALA A 291 -24.35 -10.83 2.37
C ALA A 291 -25.85 -10.50 2.30
N PRO A 292 -26.65 -11.26 1.52
CA PRO A 292 -28.09 -11.04 1.38
C PRO A 292 -28.86 -11.25 2.68
#